data_AF-A0A835BFP4-F1
#
_entry.id   AF-A0A835BFP4-F1
#
_cell.length_a   1.000
_cell.length_b   1.000
_cell.length_c   1.000
_cell.angle_alpha   90.00
_cell.angle_beta   90.00
_cell.angle_gamma   90.00
#
_symmetry.space_group_name_H-M   'P 1'
#
loop_
_entity.id
_entity.type
_entity.pdbx_description
1 polymer ?
#
loop_
_entity_poly.entity_id
_entity_poly.type
_entity_poly.pdbx_seq_one_letter_code
_entity_poly.pdbx_strand_id
1 'polypeptide(L)'
;MMMAAEDGDGAVEFVAGDMREFIPPADAALFKCVLHNWSDEDCVQILKRYKEAVSTREPKGKVVITEVVLGQSPSNNKQTLEAQLLMDLCMMVVLEGKERTEETWRKIFIDAGFTRYKITPISGTTRSLIEVFP
;
A
#
# COMPACT_ATOMS: atom_id res chain seq x y z
N MET A 1 0.34 3.97 -15.09
CA MET A 1 -0.03 2.76 -15.87
C MET A 1 -1.33 3.07 -16.60
N MET A 2 -1.40 2.85 -17.92
CA MET A 2 -2.53 3.24 -18.79
C MET A 2 -3.11 2.01 -19.51
N MET A 3 -4.45 1.93 -19.61
CA MET A 3 -5.31 1.53 -20.75
C MET A 3 -6.54 0.70 -20.35
N ALA A 4 -7.58 0.84 -21.20
CA ALA A 4 -9.01 0.80 -20.95
C ALA A 4 -9.73 -0.57 -20.97
N ALA A 5 -10.94 -0.59 -20.41
CA ALA A 5 -12.20 -1.02 -21.06
C ALA A 5 -13.39 -0.60 -20.18
N GLU A 6 -14.35 0.15 -20.72
CA GLU A 6 -15.69 0.22 -20.10
C GLU A 6 -16.33 -1.16 -20.26
N ASP A 7 -16.64 -1.81 -19.14
CA ASP A 7 -17.46 -3.01 -19.12
C ASP A 7 -18.49 -2.90 -17.99
N GLY A 8 -19.77 -2.93 -18.37
CA GLY A 8 -20.90 -3.43 -17.58
C GLY A 8 -21.34 -2.66 -16.31
N ASP A 9 -22.51 -2.03 -16.40
CA ASP A 9 -23.47 -1.75 -15.30
C ASP A 9 -23.13 -0.64 -14.27
N GLY A 10 -22.14 0.21 -14.54
CA GLY A 10 -21.85 1.38 -13.68
C GLY A 10 -21.20 1.04 -12.33
N ALA A 11 -20.74 -0.20 -12.14
CA ALA A 11 -20.04 -0.63 -10.93
C ALA A 11 -18.56 -0.21 -10.89
N VAL A 12 -17.98 0.15 -12.04
CA VAL A 12 -16.56 0.54 -12.17
C VAL A 12 -16.46 1.85 -12.92
N GLU A 13 -15.76 2.81 -12.32
CA GLU A 13 -15.44 4.11 -12.92
C GLU A 13 -13.92 4.25 -13.06
N PHE A 14 -13.46 4.74 -14.21
CA PHE A 14 -12.05 5.01 -14.45
C PHE A 14 -11.79 6.51 -14.37
N VAL A 15 -10.94 6.91 -13.43
CA VAL A 15 -10.58 8.31 -13.21
C VAL A 15 -9.09 8.51 -13.51
N ALA A 16 -8.79 9.36 -14.49
CA ALA A 16 -7.41 9.79 -14.77
C ALA A 16 -7.00 10.90 -13.80
N GLY A 17 -5.80 10.83 -13.25
CA GLY A 17 -5.27 11.86 -12.35
C GLY A 17 -3.87 11.54 -11.82
N ASP A 18 -3.33 12.48 -11.05
CA ASP A 18 -2.12 12.26 -10.24
C ASP A 18 -2.55 11.92 -8.81
N MET A 19 -2.11 10.76 -8.33
CA MET A 19 -2.36 10.28 -6.96
C MET A 19 -1.75 11.18 -5.87
N ARG A 20 -0.87 12.11 -6.26
CA ARG A 20 -0.29 13.17 -5.43
C ARG A 20 -0.97 14.51 -5.62
N GLU A 21 -2.16 14.57 -6.19
CA GLU A 21 -2.90 15.83 -6.29
C GLU A 21 -4.31 15.67 -5.72
N PHE A 22 -5.11 14.81 -6.33
CA PHE A 22 -6.50 14.61 -5.94
C PHE A 22 -6.87 13.14 -5.97
N ILE A 23 -7.53 12.70 -4.90
CA ILE A 23 -8.07 11.35 -4.76
C ILE A 23 -9.59 11.45 -4.54
N PRO A 24 -10.41 10.81 -5.39
CA PRO A 24 -11.85 10.76 -5.18
C PRO A 24 -12.20 10.20 -3.79
N PRO A 25 -13.19 10.77 -3.08
CA PRO A 25 -13.70 10.21 -1.84
C PRO A 25 -14.15 8.76 -2.00
N ALA A 26 -13.75 7.88 -1.08
CA ALA A 26 -14.07 6.46 -1.14
C ALA A 26 -14.12 5.83 0.25
N ASP A 27 -14.89 4.76 0.42
CA ASP A 27 -14.97 4.02 1.68
C ASP A 27 -13.66 3.24 1.96
N ALA A 28 -12.91 2.91 0.91
CA ALA A 28 -11.57 2.35 1.02
C ALA A 28 -10.71 2.73 -0.18
N ALA A 29 -9.40 2.78 0.03
CA ALA A 29 -8.42 2.95 -1.04
C ALA A 29 -7.44 1.78 -1.07
N LEU A 30 -7.12 1.26 -2.25
CA LEU A 30 -6.24 0.12 -2.44
C LEU A 30 -4.91 0.54 -3.11
N PHE A 31 -3.81 0.19 -2.47
CA PHE A 31 -2.47 0.16 -3.06
C PHE A 31 -1.99 -1.27 -3.18
N LYS A 32 -1.57 -1.68 -4.37
CA LYS A 32 -1.02 -3.02 -4.60
C LYS A 32 0.27 -2.90 -5.42
N CYS A 33 1.41 -3.17 -4.79
CA CYS A 33 2.74 -3.02 -5.40
C CYS A 33 2.93 -1.62 -6.01
N VAL A 34 2.73 -0.58 -5.19
CA VAL A 34 2.82 0.82 -5.64
C VAL A 34 3.78 1.59 -4.75
N LEU A 35 3.61 1.50 -3.43
CA LEU A 35 4.31 2.33 -2.45
C LEU A 35 5.79 1.93 -2.30
N HIS A 36 6.17 0.71 -2.67
CA HIS A 36 7.59 0.32 -2.75
C HIS A 36 8.41 1.07 -3.81
N ASN A 37 7.77 1.79 -4.73
CA ASN A 37 8.44 2.61 -5.76
C ASN A 37 8.78 4.03 -5.29
N TRP A 38 8.37 4.38 -4.08
CA TRP A 38 8.45 5.75 -3.56
C TRP A 38 9.35 5.81 -2.34
N SER A 39 9.92 6.99 -2.07
CA SER A 39 10.64 7.26 -0.81
C SER A 39 9.70 7.18 0.40
N ASP A 40 10.25 7.17 1.61
CA ASP A 40 9.41 7.12 2.81
C ASP A 40 8.66 8.45 3.00
N GLU A 41 9.32 9.56 2.67
CA GLU A 41 8.77 10.91 2.65
C GLU A 41 7.61 11.03 1.65
N ASP A 42 7.79 10.52 0.43
CA ASP A 42 6.74 10.49 -0.59
C ASP A 42 5.56 9.63 -0.14
N CYS A 43 5.82 8.45 0.44
CA CYS A 43 4.78 7.60 0.99
C CYS A 43 3.95 8.33 2.05
N VAL A 44 4.59 9.11 2.94
CA VAL A 44 3.88 9.93 3.94
C VAL A 44 2.98 10.95 3.26
N GLN A 45 3.48 11.69 2.24
CA GLN A 45 2.69 12.71 1.55
C GLN A 45 1.52 12.12 0.76
N ILE A 46 1.74 10.98 0.09
CA ILE A 46 0.69 10.22 -0.59
C ILE A 46 -0.36 9.80 0.43
N LEU A 47 0.03 9.10 1.49
CA LEU A 47 -0.91 8.54 2.45
C LEU A 47 -1.71 9.59 3.21
N LYS A 48 -1.18 10.81 3.43
CA LYS A 48 -1.96 11.94 3.97
C LYS A 48 -3.18 12.27 3.12
N ARG A 49 -3.03 12.34 1.79
CA ARG A 49 -4.16 12.60 0.88
C ARG A 49 -5.19 11.49 0.90
N TYR A 50 -4.72 10.25 0.92
CA TYR A 50 -5.61 9.09 0.98
C TYR A 50 -6.34 9.00 2.32
N LYS A 51 -5.70 9.44 3.42
CA LYS A 51 -6.38 9.60 4.72
C LYS A 51 -7.56 10.56 4.61
N GLU A 52 -7.37 11.72 3.97
CA GLU A 52 -8.43 12.71 3.75
C GLU A 52 -9.57 12.11 2.91
N ALA A 53 -9.24 11.45 1.79
CA ALA A 53 -10.22 10.86 0.89
C ALA A 53 -11.11 9.80 1.58
N VAL A 54 -10.53 8.95 2.43
CA VAL A 54 -11.28 7.90 3.17
C VAL A 54 -11.91 8.40 4.47
N SER A 55 -11.69 9.65 4.87
CA SER A 55 -12.25 10.24 6.10
C SER A 55 -13.46 11.15 5.85
N THR A 56 -13.97 11.19 4.62
CA THR A 56 -15.06 12.11 4.23
C THR A 56 -16.44 11.71 4.77
N ARG A 57 -16.60 10.47 5.24
CA ARG A 57 -17.86 9.87 5.71
C ARG A 57 -17.66 9.12 7.02
N GLU A 58 -18.76 8.88 7.73
CA GLU A 58 -18.80 8.03 8.92
C GLU A 58 -19.55 6.71 8.65
N PRO A 59 -19.05 5.55 9.12
CA PRO A 59 -17.76 5.38 9.79
C PRO A 59 -16.60 5.67 8.83
N LYS A 60 -15.50 6.22 9.35
CA LYS A 60 -14.29 6.46 8.53
C LYS A 60 -13.84 5.19 7.82
N GLY A 61 -13.44 5.36 6.57
CA GLY A 61 -12.91 4.31 5.71
C GLY A 61 -11.50 3.86 6.10
N LYS A 62 -10.85 3.14 5.19
CA LYS A 62 -9.49 2.62 5.41
C LYS A 62 -8.63 2.62 4.15
N VAL A 63 -7.31 2.66 4.34
CA VAL A 63 -6.36 2.37 3.26
C VAL A 63 -5.91 0.92 3.38
N VAL A 64 -5.92 0.20 2.26
CA VAL A 64 -5.50 -1.19 2.14
C VAL A 64 -4.27 -1.24 1.26
N ILE A 65 -3.17 -1.79 1.77
CA ILE A 65 -1.88 -1.87 1.08
C ILE A 65 -1.51 -3.35 0.94
N THR A 66 -1.07 -3.77 -0.24
CA THR A 66 -0.52 -5.10 -0.50
C THR A 66 0.91 -4.96 -1.02
N GLU A 67 1.87 -5.23 -0.15
CA GLU A 67 3.31 -5.04 -0.37
C GLU A 67 4.10 -6.17 0.32
N VAL A 68 5.40 -6.30 0.04
CA VAL A 68 6.26 -7.13 0.89
C VAL A 68 6.52 -6.39 2.19
N VAL A 69 6.38 -7.10 3.31
CA VAL A 69 6.83 -6.62 4.61
C VAL A 69 7.96 -7.54 5.05
N LEU A 70 9.18 -6.99 5.06
CA LEU A 70 10.39 -7.76 5.32
C LEU A 70 10.31 -8.44 6.69
N GLY A 71 10.53 -9.76 6.70
CA GLY A 71 10.49 -10.56 7.92
C GLY A 71 9.09 -11.01 8.35
N GLN A 72 8.03 -10.61 7.64
CA GLN A 72 6.66 -11.06 7.90
C GLN A 72 6.26 -12.20 6.97
N SER A 73 5.95 -13.37 7.52
CA SER A 73 5.45 -14.54 6.77
C SER A 73 4.59 -15.43 7.67
N PRO A 74 3.54 -16.10 7.14
CA PRO A 74 2.80 -17.08 7.94
C PRO A 74 3.64 -18.27 8.38
N SER A 75 4.65 -18.66 7.59
CA SER A 75 5.46 -19.87 7.82
C SER A 75 6.77 -19.60 8.54
N ASN A 76 7.20 -18.34 8.62
CA ASN A 76 8.52 -17.92 9.12
C ASN A 76 9.69 -18.77 8.61
N ASN A 77 9.58 -19.32 7.39
CA ASN A 77 10.61 -20.18 6.82
C ASN A 77 11.70 -19.36 6.08
N LYS A 78 12.89 -19.94 6.00
CA LYS A 78 14.08 -19.33 5.38
C LYS A 78 13.83 -18.97 3.91
N GLN A 79 13.12 -19.82 3.18
CA GLN A 79 12.83 -19.65 1.76
C GLN A 79 11.97 -18.40 1.50
N THR A 80 10.99 -18.13 2.35
CA THR A 80 10.14 -16.94 2.21
C THR A 80 10.97 -15.67 2.45
N LEU A 81 11.82 -15.67 3.48
CA LEU A 81 12.71 -14.54 3.75
C LEU A 81 13.70 -14.31 2.59
N GLU A 82 14.30 -15.36 2.05
CA GLU A 82 15.18 -15.28 0.88
C GLU A 82 14.45 -14.68 -0.34
N ALA A 83 13.19 -15.09 -0.58
CA ALA A 83 12.38 -14.53 -1.66
C ALA A 83 11.99 -13.06 -1.43
N GLN A 84 11.73 -12.66 -0.19
CA GLN A 84 11.48 -11.25 0.17
C GLN A 84 12.72 -10.38 -0.05
N LEU A 85 13.90 -10.85 0.38
CA LEU A 85 15.17 -10.15 0.17
C LEU A 85 15.54 -10.08 -1.32
N LEU A 86 15.24 -11.13 -2.09
CA LEU A 86 15.41 -11.10 -3.54
C LEU A 86 14.50 -10.05 -4.18
N MET A 87 13.25 -9.93 -3.74
CA MET A 87 12.34 -8.88 -4.21
C MET A 87 12.89 -7.49 -3.87
N ASP A 88 13.38 -7.27 -2.65
CA ASP A 88 13.98 -6.00 -2.24
C ASP A 88 15.18 -5.60 -3.13
N LEU A 89 16.07 -6.56 -3.42
CA LEU A 89 17.17 -6.36 -4.37
C LEU A 89 16.66 -6.03 -5.79
N CYS A 90 15.62 -6.72 -6.25
CA CYS A 90 15.01 -6.42 -7.55
C CYS A 90 14.43 -5.00 -7.60
N MET A 91 13.72 -4.57 -6.54
CA MET A 91 13.14 -3.23 -6.47
C MET A 91 14.22 -2.15 -6.46
N MET A 92 15.32 -2.37 -5.73
CA MET A 92 16.47 -1.48 -5.70
C MET A 92 17.13 -1.32 -7.07
N VAL A 93 17.36 -2.43 -7.78
CA VAL A 93 18.08 -2.41 -9.06
C VAL A 93 17.23 -1.90 -10.22
N VAL A 94 15.94 -2.23 -10.25
CA VAL A 94 15.09 -1.97 -11.42
C VAL A 94 14.34 -0.63 -11.32
N LEU A 95 13.96 -0.22 -10.11
CA LEU A 95 13.02 0.88 -9.90
C LEU A 95 13.51 1.91 -8.87
N GLU A 96 14.74 1.77 -8.37
CA GLU A 96 15.26 2.55 -7.23
C GLU A 96 14.32 2.50 -6.00
N GLY A 97 13.52 1.44 -5.93
CA GLY A 97 12.52 1.20 -4.89
C GLY A 97 13.11 0.40 -3.73
N LYS A 98 12.26 0.15 -2.72
CA LYS A 98 12.62 -0.64 -1.54
C LYS A 98 11.41 -1.34 -0.95
N GLU A 99 11.63 -2.57 -0.50
CA GLU A 99 10.71 -3.23 0.41
C GLU A 99 11.00 -2.76 1.84
N ARG A 100 9.99 -2.82 2.70
CA ARG A 100 10.05 -2.19 4.03
C ARG A 100 9.79 -3.20 5.13
N THR A 101 10.41 -2.98 6.28
CA THR A 101 10.06 -3.67 7.53
C THR A 101 8.74 -3.12 8.08
N GLU A 102 8.11 -3.86 9.00
CA GLU A 102 6.94 -3.36 9.72
C GLU A 102 7.24 -2.06 10.48
N GLU A 103 8.43 -1.92 11.05
CA GLU A 103 8.82 -0.72 11.79
C GLU A 103 8.81 0.53 10.90
N THR A 104 9.37 0.42 9.68
CA THR A 104 9.35 1.51 8.70
C THR A 104 7.92 1.84 8.27
N TRP A 105 7.09 0.83 7.99
CA TRP A 105 5.68 1.02 7.66
C TRP A 105 4.93 1.74 8.78
N ARG A 106 5.10 1.29 10.03
CA ARG A 106 4.50 1.92 11.21
C ARG A 106 4.87 3.40 11.31
N LYS A 107 6.14 3.74 11.10
CA LYS A 107 6.61 5.13 11.11
C LYS A 107 5.91 5.96 10.04
N ILE A 108 5.85 5.46 8.80
CA ILE A 108 5.16 6.12 7.69
C ILE A 108 3.68 6.37 8.04
N PHE A 109 2.98 5.38 8.60
CA PHE A 109 1.56 5.53 8.95
C PHE A 109 1.34 6.59 10.02
N ILE A 110 2.16 6.60 11.07
CA ILE A 110 2.10 7.62 12.14
C ILE A 110 2.41 9.01 11.59
N ASP A 111 3.46 9.15 10.78
CA ASP A 111 3.87 10.43 10.19
C ASP A 111 2.83 10.94 9.16
N ALA A 112 2.07 10.04 8.53
CA ALA A 112 0.90 10.35 7.71
C ALA A 112 -0.38 10.63 8.52
N GLY A 113 -0.32 10.46 9.85
CA GLY A 113 -1.39 10.79 10.78
C GLY A 113 -2.43 9.68 11.01
N PHE A 114 -2.20 8.46 10.54
CA PHE A 114 -3.08 7.32 10.85
C PHE A 114 -2.91 6.88 12.31
N THR A 115 -3.98 6.34 12.90
CA THR A 115 -4.00 6.00 14.33
C THR A 115 -3.80 4.52 14.60
N ARG A 116 -4.17 3.66 13.65
CA ARG A 116 -4.13 2.21 13.79
C ARG A 116 -3.79 1.54 12.48
N TYR A 117 -3.09 0.41 12.55
CA TYR A 117 -2.88 -0.46 11.41
C TYR A 117 -2.96 -1.94 11.83
N LYS A 118 -3.13 -2.82 10.85
CA LYS A 118 -3.06 -4.28 11.01
C LYS A 118 -2.32 -4.87 9.82
N ILE A 119 -1.27 -5.65 10.08
CA ILE A 119 -0.54 -6.40 9.05
C ILE A 119 -0.96 -7.87 9.13
N THR A 120 -1.36 -8.44 8.00
CA THR A 120 -1.72 -9.85 7.86
C THR A 120 -0.90 -10.46 6.73
N PRO A 121 0.08 -11.33 7.02
CA PRO A 121 0.82 -12.04 5.98
C PRO A 121 -0.11 -12.91 5.12
N ILE A 122 0.06 -12.89 3.79
CA ILE A 122 -0.83 -13.63 2.87
C ILE A 122 -0.23 -15.01 2.58
N SER A 123 -0.91 -16.05 3.05
CA SER A 123 -0.55 -17.46 2.81
C SER A 123 -0.33 -17.77 1.34
N GLY A 124 0.76 -18.46 1.03
CA GLY A 124 1.15 -18.82 -0.33
C GLY A 124 1.83 -17.70 -1.12
N THR A 125 2.13 -16.55 -0.49
CA THR A 125 2.83 -15.44 -1.14
C THR A 125 3.92 -14.85 -0.23
N THR A 126 4.79 -14.00 -0.78
CA THR A 126 5.78 -13.22 -0.02
C THR A 126 5.21 -11.90 0.54
N ARG A 127 3.95 -11.57 0.21
CA ARG A 127 3.33 -10.27 0.49
C ARG A 127 2.48 -10.32 1.75
N SER A 128 2.21 -9.15 2.29
CA SER A 128 1.27 -8.92 3.38
C SER A 128 0.16 -7.97 2.96
N LEU A 129 -1.01 -8.17 3.54
CA LEU A 129 -2.12 -7.22 3.51
C LEU A 129 -1.98 -6.30 4.72
N ILE A 130 -1.91 -5.00 4.49
CA ILE A 130 -1.83 -3.98 5.53
C ILE A 130 -3.11 -3.14 5.47
N GLU A 131 -3.87 -3.13 6.55
CA GLU A 131 -5.04 -2.26 6.71
C GLU A 131 -4.64 -1.09 7.60
N VAL A 132 -4.87 0.14 7.16
CA VAL A 132 -4.50 1.37 7.87
C VAL A 132 -5.74 2.24 8.06
N PHE A 133 -5.96 2.71 9.29
CA PHE A 133 -7.19 3.38 9.72
C PHE A 133 -6.90 4.82 10.18
N PRO A 134 -7.68 5.83 9.72
CA PRO A 134 -7.47 7.24 10.04
C PRO A 134 -7.45 7.60 11.53
#